data_AF-A0A916Q3A4-F1
#
_entry.id   AF-A0A916Q3A4-F1
#
_cell.length_a   1.000
_cell.length_b   1.000
_cell.length_c   1.000
_cell.angle_alpha   90.00
_cell.angle_beta   90.00
_cell.angle_gamma   90.00
#
_symmetry.space_group_name_H-M   'P 1'
#
loop_
_entity.id
_entity.type
_entity.pdbx_description
1 polymer ?
#
loop_
_entity_poly.entity_id
_entity_poly.type
_entity_poly.pdbx_seq_one_letter_code
_entity_poly.pdbx_strand_id
1 'polypeptide(L)'
;MFRMWGKIFKKNRMITDTVICVDNDLNRTRKVYQALEEMCYEFDLPKPLWLESNKQDFIRSSKTRFTRDSFIEEIDFDYLEIQVIEE
;
A
#
# COMPACT_ATOMS: atom_id res chain seq x y z
N MET A 1 -1.36 11.34 14.10
CA MET A 1 -1.20 11.72 12.66
C MET A 1 -0.89 10.42 11.97
N PHE A 2 -1.80 9.93 11.13
CA PHE A 2 -1.61 8.61 10.53
C PHE A 2 -0.66 8.73 9.34
N ARG A 3 0.40 7.93 9.33
CA ARG A 3 1.36 7.89 8.22
C ARG A 3 1.54 6.48 7.70
N MET A 4 1.47 6.34 6.39
CA MET A 4 1.67 5.08 5.68
C MET A 4 2.76 5.23 4.64
N TRP A 5 3.73 4.32 4.68
CA TRP A 5 4.84 4.25 3.76
C TRP A 5 4.58 3.20 2.70
N GLY A 6 4.63 3.62 1.43
CA GLY A 6 4.51 2.78 0.25
C GLY A 6 5.82 2.65 -0.46
N LYS A 7 6.14 1.44 -0.91
CA LYS A 7 7.39 1.14 -1.63
C LYS A 7 7.11 0.23 -2.79
N ILE A 8 7.62 0.59 -3.96
CA ILE A 8 7.59 -0.26 -5.15
C ILE A 8 8.93 -0.96 -5.27
N PHE A 9 8.88 -2.30 -5.37
CA PHE A 9 10.06 -3.12 -5.58
C PHE A 9 10.05 -3.77 -6.95
N LYS A 10 11.20 -3.75 -7.63
CA LYS A 10 11.46 -4.47 -8.89
C LYS A 10 12.85 -5.09 -8.86
N LYS A 11 12.97 -6.36 -9.20
CA LYS A 11 14.18 -7.18 -9.15
C LYS A 11 14.94 -7.04 -7.83
N ASN A 12 14.21 -7.12 -6.72
CA ASN A 12 14.74 -7.00 -5.35
C ASN A 12 15.42 -5.64 -5.06
N ARG A 13 15.12 -4.60 -5.84
CA ARG A 13 15.54 -3.21 -5.60
C ARG A 13 14.31 -2.34 -5.40
N MET A 14 14.40 -1.40 -4.46
CA MET A 14 13.39 -0.35 -4.30
C MET A 14 13.53 0.63 -5.46
N ILE A 15 12.44 0.85 -6.19
CA ILE A 15 12.41 1.76 -7.33
C ILE A 15 11.97 3.14 -6.88
N THR A 16 10.87 3.19 -6.14
CA THR A 16 10.29 4.42 -5.63
C THR A 16 9.58 4.13 -4.31
N ASP A 17 9.48 5.15 -3.49
CA ASP A 17 8.76 5.12 -2.25
C ASP A 17 8.04 6.45 -2.01
N THR A 18 6.94 6.40 -1.27
CA THR A 18 6.14 7.58 -0.91
C THR A 18 5.55 7.43 0.48
N VAL A 19 5.43 8.53 1.21
CA VAL A 19 4.81 8.55 2.53
C VAL A 19 3.55 9.40 2.45
N ILE A 20 2.40 8.77 2.68
CA ILE A 20 1.11 9.45 2.71
C ILE A 20 0.72 9.74 4.16
N CYS A 21 0.32 10.99 4.40
CA CYS A 21 -0.11 11.47 5.70
C CYS A 21 -1.62 11.72 5.68
N VAL A 22 -2.36 11.08 6.59
CA VAL A 22 -3.81 11.24 6.73
C VAL A 22 -4.14 11.76 8.12
N ASP A 23 -4.59 13.02 8.19
CA ASP A 23 -4.94 13.70 9.46
C ASP A 23 -6.44 13.73 9.77
N ASN A 24 -7.22 12.85 9.13
CA ASN A 24 -8.68 12.83 9.29
C ASN A 24 -9.13 12.03 10.54
N ASP A 25 -10.28 12.38 11.12
CA ASP A 25 -10.91 11.69 12.27
C ASP A 25 -11.65 10.39 11.85
N LEU A 26 -11.08 9.67 10.89
CA LEU A 26 -11.64 8.43 10.35
C LEU A 26 -11.13 7.18 11.10
N ASN A 27 -11.92 6.10 11.05
CA ASN A 27 -11.49 4.79 11.52
C ASN A 27 -10.21 4.33 10.79
N ARG A 28 -9.33 3.62 11.51
CA ARG A 28 -8.04 3.09 11.00
C ARG A 28 -8.13 2.47 9.61
N THR A 29 -9.12 1.60 9.40
CA THR A 29 -9.36 0.95 8.10
C THR A 29 -9.60 1.95 6.97
N ARG A 30 -10.39 3.00 7.20
CA ARG A 30 -10.67 4.04 6.20
C ARG A 30 -9.43 4.89 5.92
N LYS A 31 -8.60 5.17 6.94
CA LYS A 31 -7.32 5.86 6.78
C LYS A 31 -6.37 5.08 5.88
N VAL A 32 -6.28 3.75 6.08
CA VAL A 32 -5.46 2.85 5.25
C VAL A 32 -5.94 2.84 3.79
N TYR A 33 -7.25 2.70 3.56
CA TYR A 33 -7.80 2.74 2.20
C TYR A 33 -7.52 4.09 1.52
N GLN A 34 -7.76 5.20 2.21
CA GLN A 34 -7.49 6.53 1.67
C GLN A 34 -6.00 6.70 1.34
N ALA A 35 -5.10 6.34 2.26
CA ALA A 35 -3.67 6.44 2.02
C ALA A 35 -3.20 5.55 0.86
N LEU A 36 -3.84 4.38 0.68
CA LEU A 36 -3.54 3.49 -0.43
C LEU A 36 -4.02 4.09 -1.75
N GLU A 37 -5.20 4.71 -1.78
CA GLU A 37 -5.73 5.38 -2.96
C GLU A 37 -4.83 6.55 -3.39
N GLU A 38 -4.41 7.41 -2.46
CA GLU A 38 -3.50 8.52 -2.76
C GLU A 38 -2.13 8.01 -3.24
N MET A 39 -1.63 6.94 -2.64
CA MET A 39 -0.39 6.30 -3.07
C MET A 39 -0.48 5.71 -4.48
N CYS A 40 -1.61 5.06 -4.82
CA CYS A 40 -1.84 4.56 -6.16
C CYS A 40 -1.93 5.71 -7.17
N TYR A 41 -2.55 6.83 -6.79
CA TYR A 41 -2.60 8.04 -7.62
C TYR A 41 -1.21 8.62 -7.88
N GLU A 42 -0.39 8.78 -6.85
CA GLU A 42 0.99 9.29 -6.96
C GLU A 42 1.89 8.38 -7.83
N PHE A 43 1.70 7.07 -7.74
CA PHE A 43 2.47 6.11 -8.53
C PHE A 43 1.90 5.82 -9.92
N ASP A 44 0.77 6.45 -10.30
CA ASP A 44 0.03 6.16 -11.53
C ASP A 44 -0.30 4.66 -11.67
N LEU A 45 -0.78 4.06 -10.58
CA LEU A 45 -1.10 2.64 -10.49
C LEU A 45 -2.59 2.38 -10.32
N PRO A 46 -3.09 1.25 -10.85
CA PRO A 46 -4.44 0.80 -10.53
C PRO A 46 -4.54 0.39 -9.06
N LYS A 47 -5.74 0.53 -8.49
CA LYS A 47 -5.99 0.15 -7.11
C LYS A 47 -5.86 -1.38 -6.95
N PRO A 48 -4.99 -1.87 -6.05
CA PRO A 48 -4.87 -3.32 -5.85
C PRO A 48 -6.07 -3.90 -5.12
N LEU A 49 -6.36 -5.16 -5.39
CA LEU A 49 -7.35 -5.95 -4.68
C LEU A 49 -6.78 -6.45 -3.35
N TRP A 50 -7.59 -6.32 -2.30
CA TRP A 50 -7.26 -6.87 -0.99
C TRP A 50 -7.59 -8.36 -0.94
N LEU A 51 -6.57 -9.19 -1.18
CA LEU A 51 -6.66 -10.64 -0.99
C LEU A 51 -6.64 -11.00 0.50
N GLU A 52 -7.11 -12.20 0.84
CA GLU A 52 -7.17 -12.68 2.23
C GLU A 52 -5.78 -12.78 2.86
N SER A 53 -4.75 -13.18 2.09
CA SER A 53 -3.34 -13.14 2.51
C SER A 53 -2.93 -11.73 2.95
N ASN A 54 -3.26 -10.74 2.13
CA ASN A 54 -2.87 -9.36 2.34
C ASN A 54 -3.52 -8.78 3.59
N LYS A 55 -4.80 -9.10 3.80
CA LYS A 55 -5.55 -8.72 5.00
C LYS A 55 -4.94 -9.35 6.26
N GLN A 56 -4.64 -10.65 6.23
CA GLN A 56 -4.05 -11.33 7.38
C GLN A 56 -2.67 -10.78 7.75
N ASP A 57 -1.80 -10.53 6.76
CA ASP A 57 -0.50 -9.91 7.00
C ASP A 57 -0.64 -8.50 7.57
N PHE A 58 -1.55 -7.71 7.02
CA PHE A 58 -1.78 -6.34 7.48
C PHE A 58 -2.29 -6.31 8.92
N ILE A 59 -3.20 -7.22 9.30
CA ILE A 59 -3.70 -7.33 10.68
C ILE A 59 -2.58 -7.70 11.65
N ARG A 60 -1.66 -8.59 11.26
CA ARG A 60 -0.58 -9.09 12.12
C ARG A 60 0.56 -8.09 12.28
N SER A 61 0.93 -7.41 11.21
CA SER A 61 2.20 -6.67 11.14
C SER A 61 2.02 -5.19 10.77
N SER A 62 0.79 -4.72 10.54
CA SER A 62 0.50 -3.39 9.97
C SER A 62 1.25 -3.12 8.67
N LYS A 63 1.56 -4.20 7.94
CA LYS A 63 2.39 -4.25 6.75
C LYS A 63 1.86 -5.32 5.82
N THR A 64 1.81 -5.04 4.53
CA THR A 64 1.39 -6.03 3.52
C THR A 64 2.03 -5.76 2.17
N ARG A 65 2.00 -6.75 1.27
CA ARG A 65 2.62 -6.69 -0.05
C ARG A 65 1.62 -7.09 -1.13
N PHE A 66 1.33 -6.19 -2.04
CA PHE A 66 0.52 -6.44 -3.21
C PHE A 66 1.43 -6.89 -4.35
N THR A 67 1.38 -8.18 -4.69
CA THR A 67 2.05 -8.74 -5.86
C THR A 67 1.23 -8.48 -7.12
N ARG A 68 1.77 -8.84 -8.29
CA ARG A 68 1.06 -8.72 -9.58
C ARG A 68 -0.34 -9.33 -9.57
N ASP A 69 -0.56 -10.44 -8.87
CA ASP A 69 -1.88 -11.09 -8.75
C ASP A 69 -2.93 -10.22 -8.05
N SER A 70 -2.49 -9.19 -7.30
CA SER A 70 -3.38 -8.23 -6.66
C SER A 70 -3.87 -7.15 -7.63
N PHE A 71 -3.26 -7.01 -8.81
CA PHE A 71 -3.63 -5.99 -9.79
C PHE A 71 -4.36 -6.63 -10.96
N ILE A 72 -5.40 -5.94 -11.45
CA ILE A 72 -6.17 -6.38 -12.62
C ILE A 72 -5.38 -6.12 -13.91
N GLU A 73 -4.57 -5.06 -13.92
CA GLU A 73 -3.75 -4.65 -15.06
C GLU A 73 -2.30 -5.13 -14.90
N GLU A 74 -1.59 -5.25 -16.02
CA GLU A 74 -0.19 -5.65 -16.00
C GLU A 74 0.69 -4.55 -15.41
N ILE A 75 1.41 -4.90 -14.35
CA ILE A 75 2.36 -4.03 -13.67
C ILE A 75 3.81 -4.44 -13.96
N ASP A 76 4.67 -3.44 -14.18
CA ASP A 76 6.09 -3.62 -14.50
C ASP A 76 7.00 -3.77 -13.26
N PHE A 77 6.42 -3.90 -12.06
CA PHE A 77 7.13 -4.14 -10.79
C PHE A 77 6.74 -5.50 -10.18
N ASP A 78 7.50 -5.96 -9.18
CA ASP A 78 7.26 -7.27 -8.54
C ASP A 78 6.15 -7.18 -7.48
N TYR A 79 6.27 -6.18 -6.59
CA TYR A 79 5.26 -5.92 -5.56
C TYR A 79 5.29 -4.48 -5.06
N LEU A 80 4.12 -4.00 -4.64
CA LEU A 80 3.92 -2.79 -3.86
C LEU A 80 3.83 -3.19 -2.38
N GLU A 81 4.78 -2.76 -1.56
CA GLU A 81 4.76 -2.93 -0.12
C GLU A 81 4.17 -1.69 0.54
N ILE A 82 3.18 -1.88 1.43
CA ILE A 82 2.66 -0.81 2.29
C ILE A 82 2.91 -1.13 3.75
N GLN A 83 3.20 -0.10 4.54
CA GLN A 83 3.44 -0.22 5.97
C GLN A 83 2.96 1.02 6.72
N VAL A 84 2.19 0.85 7.78
CA VAL A 84 1.86 1.94 8.70
C VAL A 84 3.07 2.21 9.59
N ILE A 85 3.56 3.45 9.59
CA ILE A 85 4.75 3.86 10.34
C ILE A 85 4.39 4.67 11.59
N GLU A 86 3.30 5.43 11.56
CA GLU A 86 2.81 6.25 12.67
C GLU A 86 1.27 6.28 12.67
N GLU A 87 0.65 6.34 13.86
CA GLU A 87 -0.81 6.43 14.06
C GLU A 87 -1.14 7.64 14.95
#